data_AF-A0A6C0KT31-F1
#
_entry.id   AF-A0A6C0KT31-F1
#
_cell.length_a   1.000
_cell.length_b   1.000
_cell.length_c   1.000
_cell.angle_alpha   90.00
_cell.angle_beta   90.00
_cell.angle_gamma   90.00
#
_symmetry.space_group_name_H-M   'P 1'
#
loop_
_entity.id
_entity.type
_entity.pdbx_description
1 polymer ?
#
loop_
_entity_poly.entity_id
_entity_poly.type
_entity_poly.pdbx_seq_one_letter_code
_entity_poly.pdbx_strand_id
1 'polypeptide(L)'
;MANKTRRNKKRNVDINTAAESPNSSNGANIMGGKRRGKKTRRASKGASDWNKKVMKVYHDMKRKDKSVRLGDAMKRASQMKKRGEL
;
A
#
# COMPACT_ATOMS: atom_id res chain seq x y z
N MET A 1 -7.82 -37.29 -8.96
CA MET A 1 -8.60 -36.08 -8.63
C MET A 1 -7.85 -34.85 -9.14
N ALA A 2 -8.35 -34.18 -10.19
CA ALA A 2 -7.66 -33.07 -10.85
C ALA A 2 -7.97 -31.73 -10.16
N ASN A 3 -6.95 -31.07 -9.62
CA ASN A 3 -7.09 -29.78 -8.93
C ASN A 3 -7.04 -28.63 -9.95
N LYS A 4 -8.19 -28.16 -10.41
CA LYS A 4 -8.34 -27.08 -11.40
C LYS A 4 -7.98 -25.73 -10.78
N THR A 5 -6.74 -25.30 -10.94
CA THR A 5 -6.26 -23.96 -10.57
C THR A 5 -6.91 -22.91 -11.50
N ARG A 6 -7.87 -22.13 -11.01
CA ARG A 6 -8.44 -20.99 -11.75
C ARG A 6 -7.43 -19.85 -11.81
N ARG A 7 -6.54 -19.86 -12.81
CA ARG A 7 -5.63 -18.76 -13.16
C ARG A 7 -6.47 -17.62 -13.76
N ASN A 8 -6.78 -16.60 -12.97
CA ASN A 8 -7.55 -15.42 -13.39
C ASN A 8 -6.76 -14.62 -14.45
N LYS A 9 -7.07 -14.86 -15.72
CA LYS A 9 -6.53 -14.16 -16.89
C LYS A 9 -7.50 -13.02 -17.29
N LYS A 10 -7.35 -11.87 -16.65
CA LYS A 10 -7.72 -10.55 -17.20
C LYS A 10 -6.47 -9.69 -17.06
N ARG A 11 -5.62 -9.49 -18.07
CA ARG A 11 -5.83 -8.76 -19.34
C ARG A 11 -6.65 -7.49 -19.13
N ASN A 12 -5.93 -6.40 -18.89
CA ASN A 12 -6.30 -5.04 -19.26
C ASN A 12 -4.95 -4.33 -19.49
N VAL A 13 -4.32 -4.48 -20.66
CA VAL A 13 -4.50 -3.60 -21.84
C VAL A 13 -4.43 -2.13 -21.44
N ASP A 14 -3.18 -1.66 -21.39
CA ASP A 14 -2.64 -0.47 -22.06
C ASP A 14 -3.23 0.91 -21.76
N ILE A 15 -2.43 1.81 -21.18
CA ILE A 15 -1.53 2.80 -21.79
C ILE A 15 -2.27 4.13 -22.04
N ASN A 16 -1.68 5.16 -21.46
CA ASN A 16 -1.98 6.59 -21.58
C ASN A 16 -2.52 7.02 -22.96
N THR A 17 -3.71 7.62 -22.96
CA THR A 17 -4.17 8.54 -24.02
C THR A 17 -4.49 9.87 -23.35
N ALA A 18 -3.80 10.91 -23.81
CA ALA A 18 -3.90 12.29 -23.36
C ALA A 18 -5.17 12.98 -23.89
N ALA A 19 -5.40 14.18 -23.34
CA ALA A 19 -6.19 15.31 -23.86
C ALA A 19 -7.60 15.56 -23.28
N GLU A 20 -7.71 16.79 -22.74
CA GLU A 20 -8.89 17.68 -22.72
C GLU A 20 -9.99 17.50 -21.63
N SER A 21 -10.11 18.52 -20.77
CA SER A 21 -11.22 18.74 -19.83
C SER A 21 -12.54 19.06 -20.57
N PRO A 22 -13.70 18.76 -19.97
CA PRO A 22 -14.39 19.83 -19.26
C PRO A 22 -15.07 19.40 -17.95
N ASN A 23 -15.29 20.41 -17.12
CA ASN A 23 -16.05 20.42 -15.88
C ASN A 23 -17.39 19.64 -15.97
N SER A 24 -17.63 18.69 -15.05
CA SER A 24 -18.94 18.03 -14.92
C SER A 24 -19.31 17.90 -13.44
N SER A 25 -19.79 19.01 -12.88
CA SER A 25 -20.69 19.00 -11.74
C SER A 25 -22.00 18.31 -12.14
N ASN A 26 -22.35 17.20 -11.49
CA ASN A 26 -23.73 16.86 -11.09
C ASN A 26 -23.75 15.58 -10.26
N GLY A 27 -24.35 15.68 -9.07
CA GLY A 27 -24.43 14.62 -8.10
C GLY A 27 -25.34 13.46 -8.54
N ALA A 28 -25.00 12.27 -8.07
CA ALA A 28 -25.95 11.19 -7.92
C ALA A 28 -25.69 10.50 -6.58
N ASN A 29 -26.67 10.64 -5.69
CA ASN A 29 -26.83 9.88 -4.46
C ASN A 29 -26.52 8.39 -4.68
N ILE A 30 -25.36 7.89 -4.22
CA ILE A 30 -25.23 6.46 -3.92
C ILE A 30 -25.72 6.25 -2.49
N MET A 31 -27.05 6.29 -2.41
CA MET A 31 -27.86 5.82 -1.31
C MET A 31 -27.44 4.38 -0.94
N GLY A 32 -27.12 4.17 0.34
CA GLY A 32 -27.53 2.94 1.01
C GLY A 32 -26.83 1.63 0.64
N GLY A 33 -25.57 1.63 0.21
CA GLY A 33 -24.77 0.40 0.21
C GLY A 33 -24.20 0.12 1.60
N LYS A 34 -24.97 -0.45 2.54
CA LYS A 34 -24.47 -0.90 3.85
C LYS A 34 -23.35 -1.92 3.62
N ARG A 35 -22.11 -1.43 3.51
CA ARG A 35 -20.90 -2.25 3.43
C ARG A 35 -20.84 -3.03 4.73
N ARG A 36 -21.37 -4.26 4.68
CA ARG A 36 -21.34 -5.27 5.74
C ARG A 36 -19.98 -5.16 6.40
N GLY A 37 -19.96 -4.63 7.63
CA GLY A 37 -18.74 -4.34 8.36
C GLY A 37 -17.92 -5.62 8.38
N LYS A 38 -16.91 -5.70 7.51
CA LYS A 38 -15.98 -6.80 7.48
C LYS A 38 -15.34 -6.75 8.85
N LYS A 39 -15.72 -7.65 9.75
CA LYS A 39 -15.18 -7.79 11.11
C LYS A 39 -13.67 -7.69 10.98
N THR A 40 -13.15 -6.50 11.24
CA THR A 40 -11.72 -6.26 11.21
C THR A 40 -11.24 -7.04 12.41
N ARG A 41 -10.61 -8.20 12.16
CA ARG A 41 -9.95 -8.96 13.22
C ARG A 41 -9.10 -7.94 13.97
N ARG A 42 -9.39 -7.73 15.26
CA ARG A 42 -8.63 -6.82 16.11
C ARG A 42 -7.17 -7.21 15.90
N ALA A 43 -6.35 -6.30 15.39
CA ALA A 43 -4.92 -6.53 15.24
C ALA A 43 -4.36 -6.65 16.67
N SER A 44 -4.39 -7.86 17.23
CA SER A 44 -4.14 -8.15 18.65
C SER A 44 -2.65 -8.21 19.01
N LYS A 45 -1.78 -7.75 18.11
CA LYS A 45 -0.35 -7.61 18.36
C LYS A 45 0.05 -6.25 17.80
N GLY A 46 0.43 -5.32 18.68
CA GLY A 46 0.99 -4.04 18.26
C GLY A 46 2.16 -4.25 17.29
N ALA A 47 2.50 -3.23 16.50
CA ALA A 47 3.62 -3.31 15.58
C ALA A 47 4.88 -3.79 16.30
N SER A 48 5.55 -4.81 15.75
CA SER A 48 6.84 -5.30 16.25
C SER A 48 7.84 -4.14 16.37
N ASP A 49 8.74 -4.19 17.35
CA ASP A 49 9.77 -3.16 17.54
C ASP A 49 10.66 -2.99 16.30
N TRP A 50 10.88 -4.07 15.56
CA TRP A 50 11.54 -4.01 14.25
C TRP A 50 10.75 -3.15 13.25
N ASN A 51 9.43 -3.31 13.21
CA ASN A 51 8.59 -2.52 12.31
C ASN A 51 8.58 -1.04 12.71
N LYS A 52 8.57 -0.72 14.00
CA LYS A 52 8.69 0.68 14.48
C LYS A 52 10.01 1.31 14.04
N LYS A 53 11.12 0.57 14.17
CA LYS A 53 12.46 0.97 13.73
C LYS A 53 12.51 1.25 12.22
N VAL A 54 12.00 0.33 11.41
CA VAL A 54 11.91 0.51 9.94
C VAL A 54 11.05 1.70 9.58
N MET A 55 9.90 1.88 10.25
CA MET A 55 9.01 3.01 9.96
C MET A 55 9.64 4.35 10.34
N LYS A 56 10.43 4.42 11.42
CA LYS A 56 11.21 5.62 11.77
C LYS A 56 12.17 6.00 10.63
N VAL A 57 12.99 5.05 10.17
CA VAL A 57 13.93 5.26 9.05
C VAL A 57 13.18 5.67 7.78
N TYR A 58 12.05 5.02 7.49
CA TYR A 58 11.22 5.36 6.34
C TYR A 58 10.68 6.79 6.41
N HIS A 59 10.16 7.23 7.55
CA HIS A 59 9.67 8.60 7.70
C HIS A 59 10.79 9.63 7.59
N ASP A 60 11.96 9.35 8.15
CA ASP A 60 13.12 10.23 8.03
C ASP A 60 13.62 10.36 6.58
N MET A 61 13.61 9.26 5.83
CA MET A 61 13.92 9.28 4.39
C MET A 61 12.82 9.98 3.59
N LYS A 62 11.54 9.74 3.90
CA LYS A 62 10.40 10.30 3.18
C LYS A 62 10.25 11.82 3.37
N ARG A 63 10.67 12.33 4.53
CA ARG A 63 10.75 13.76 4.80
C ARG A 63 11.72 14.48 3.89
N LYS A 64 12.82 13.81 3.52
CA LYS A 64 13.82 14.33 2.57
C LYS A 64 13.32 14.15 1.14
N ASP A 65 12.95 12.92 0.80
CA ASP A 65 12.56 12.53 -0.55
C ASP A 65 11.21 11.80 -0.56
N LYS A 66 10.17 12.44 -1.11
CA LYS A 66 8.81 11.89 -1.15
C LYS A 66 8.69 10.63 -2.03
N SER A 67 9.62 10.43 -2.95
CA SER A 67 9.70 9.27 -3.85
C SER A 67 10.18 7.99 -3.15
N VAL A 68 10.73 8.10 -1.93
CA VAL A 68 11.27 6.95 -1.19
C VAL A 68 10.21 5.89 -0.97
N ARG A 69 10.59 4.64 -1.28
CA ARG A 69 9.78 3.44 -1.10
C ARG A 69 10.18 2.73 0.20
N LEU A 70 9.22 2.00 0.77
CA LEU A 70 9.45 1.23 2.00
C LEU A 70 10.57 0.19 1.84
N GLY A 71 10.75 -0.38 0.64
CA GLY A 71 11.81 -1.34 0.36
C GLY A 71 13.22 -0.76 0.55
N ASP A 72 13.43 0.49 0.19
CA ASP A 72 14.72 1.17 0.36
C ASP A 72 14.99 1.44 1.84
N ALA A 73 13.95 1.83 2.58
CA ALA A 73 14.03 1.98 4.04
C ALA A 73 14.32 0.66 4.76
N MET A 74 13.75 -0.46 4.31
CA MET A 74 14.06 -1.79 4.87
C MET A 74 15.52 -2.19 4.65
N LYS A 75 16.05 -1.95 3.43
CA LYS A 75 17.47 -2.19 3.14
C LYS A 75 18.36 -1.34 4.06
N ARG A 76 18.03 -0.06 4.22
CA ARG A 76 18.80 0.85 5.07
C ARG A 76 18.73 0.47 6.56
N ALA A 77 17.55 0.16 7.07
CA ALA A 77 17.37 -0.32 8.44
C ALA A 77 18.10 -1.65 8.68
N SER A 78 18.14 -2.56 7.70
CA SER A 78 18.90 -3.81 7.80
C SER A 78 20.41 -3.56 7.84
N GLN A 79 20.93 -2.62 7.03
CA GLN A 79 22.33 -2.20 7.09
C GLN A 79 22.69 -1.58 8.44
N MET A 80 21.84 -0.70 8.97
CA MET A 80 22.04 -0.08 10.29
C MET A 80 22.01 -1.12 11.42
N LYS A 81 21.08 -2.09 11.36
CA LYS A 81 21.05 -3.21 12.30
C LYS A 81 22.35 -4.04 12.24
N LYS A 82 22.86 -4.31 11.03
CA LYS A 82 24.14 -5.03 10.85
C LYS A 82 25.33 -4.24 11.41
N ARG A 83 25.26 -2.92 11.40
CA ARG A 83 26.27 -2.02 11.97
C ARG A 83 26.15 -1.82 13.48
N GLY A 84 25.08 -2.32 14.11
CA GLY A 84 24.82 -2.11 15.53
C GLY A 84 24.23 -0.74 15.89
N GLU A 85 23.79 0.02 14.89
CA GLU A 85 23.19 1.36 15.09
C GLU A 85 21.70 1.30 15.44
N LEU A 86 21.10 0.09 15.52
CA LEU A 86 19.65 -0.12 15.54
C LEU A 86 19.19 -1.27 16.41
#